data_AF-A0A398BEJ1-F1
#
_entry.id   AF-A0A398BEJ1-F1
#
_cell.length_a   1.000
_cell.length_b   1.000
_cell.length_c   1.000
_cell.angle_alpha   90.00
_cell.angle_beta   90.00
_cell.angle_gamma   90.00
#
_symmetry.space_group_name_H-M   'P 1'
#
loop_
_entity.id
_entity.type
_entity.pdbx_description
1 polymer ?
#
loop_
_entity_poly.entity_id
_entity_poly.type
_entity_poly.pdbx_seq_one_letter_code
_entity_poly.pdbx_strand_id
1 'polypeptide(L)' 'MEKLYAELINEKIEEKRQEMIRLAIDFGFTSQLAVQASQELDSLLNAAAFRDK' A
#
# COMPACT_ATOMS: atom_id res chain seq x y z
N MET A 1 -10.92 15.24 13.59
CA MET A 1 -11.50 14.40 12.52
C MET A 1 -10.54 14.21 11.37
N GLU A 2 -9.99 15.29 10.80
CA GLU A 2 -9.05 15.23 9.67
C GLU A 2 -7.77 14.45 9.96
N LYS A 3 -7.16 14.67 11.13
CA LYS A 3 -5.95 13.98 11.59
C LYS A 3 -6.15 12.46 11.76
N LEU A 4 -7.26 12.05 12.37
CA LEU A 4 -7.62 10.64 12.57
C LEU A 4 -7.78 9.90 11.23
N TYR A 5 -8.35 10.58 10.23
CA TYR A 5 -8.53 10.00 8.90
C TYR A 5 -7.20 9.86 8.14
N ALA A 6 -6.27 10.79 8.33
CA ALA A 6 -4.92 10.69 7.77
C ALA A 6 -4.12 9.53 8.40
N GLU A 7 -4.19 9.38 9.72
CA GLU A 7 -3.55 8.26 10.44
C GLU A 7 -4.07 6.91 9.95
N LEU A 8 -5.40 6.75 9.80
CA LEU A 8 -6.01 5.52 9.27
C LEU A 8 -5.57 5.18 7.84
N ILE A 9 -5.39 6.19 6.98
CA ILE A 9 -4.89 5.97 5.61
C ILE A 9 -3.43 5.51 5.64
N ASN A 10 -2.60 6.14 6.48
CA ASN A 10 -1.20 5.77 6.62
C ASN A 10 -1.05 4.33 7.14
N GLU A 11 -1.89 3.91 8.09
CA GLU A 11 -1.93 2.54 8.58
C GLU A 11 -2.24 1.55 7.44
N LYS A 12 -3.26 1.82 6.61
CA LYS A 12 -3.60 0.97 5.46
C LYS A 12 -2.50 0.87 4.41
N ILE A 13 -1.80 1.97 4.15
CA ILE A 13 -0.65 1.99 3.24
C ILE A 13 0.47 1.11 3.80
N GLU A 14 0.76 1.22 5.09
CA GLU A 14 1.80 0.43 5.74
C GLU A 14 1.46 -1.06 5.78
N GLU A 15 0.20 -1.42 6.08
CA GLU A 15 -0.28 -2.80 6.01
C GLU A 15 -0.08 -3.41 4.61
N LYS A 16 -0.50 -2.69 3.56
CA LYS A 16 -0.34 -3.16 2.17
C LYS A 16 1.13 -3.25 1.76
N ARG A 17 1.98 -2.33 2.25
CA ARG A 17 3.43 -2.37 2.01
C ARG A 17 4.07 -3.62 2.63
N GLN A 18 3.68 -3.97 3.85
CA GLN A 18 4.16 -5.18 4.53
C GLN A 18 3.70 -6.45 3.80
N GLU A 19 2.44 -6.49 3.35
CA GLU A 19 1.91 -7.59 2.54
C GLU A 19 2.71 -7.76 1.23
N MET A 20 2.94 -6.68 0.47
CA MET A 20 3.73 -6.73 -0.76
C MET A 20 5.15 -7.27 -0.51
N ILE A 21 5.82 -6.80 0.55
CA ILE A 21 7.16 -7.27 0.91
C ILE A 21 7.16 -8.75 1.26
N ARG A 22 6.18 -9.20 2.06
CA ARG A 22 6.03 -10.61 2.41
C ARG A 22 5.84 -11.48 1.18
N LEU A 23 4.94 -11.08 0.28
CA LEU A 23 4.69 -11.80 -0.97
C LEU A 23 5.93 -11.83 -1.88
N ALA A 24 6.69 -10.74 -1.92
CA ALA A 24 7.93 -10.68 -2.68
C ALA A 24 9.03 -11.59 -2.10
N ILE A 25 9.12 -11.71 -0.77
CA ILE A 25 10.06 -12.60 -0.08
C ILE A 25 9.66 -14.07 -0.30
N ASP A 26 8.38 -14.39 -0.16
CA ASP A 26 7.88 -15.77 -0.19
C ASP A 26 7.76 -16.33 -1.61
N PHE A 27 7.36 -15.50 -2.59
CA PHE A 27 7.04 -15.93 -3.96
C PHE A 27 7.94 -15.29 -5.03
N GLY A 28 8.77 -14.31 -4.67
CA GLY A 28 9.61 -13.55 -5.58
C GLY A 28 8.96 -12.26 -6.07
N PHE A 29 9.78 -11.26 -6.37
CA PHE A 29 9.36 -9.92 -6.78
C PHE A 29 8.56 -9.87 -8.09
N THR A 30 8.77 -10.83 -8.98
CA THR A 30 8.05 -10.94 -10.26
C THR A 30 6.85 -11.88 -10.19
N SER A 31 6.55 -12.45 -9.03
CA SER A 31 5.35 -13.25 -8.84
C SER A 31 4.11 -12.40 -9.07
N GLN A 32 3.06 -13.02 -9.63
CA GLN A 32 1.80 -12.32 -9.86
C GLN A 32 1.23 -11.73 -8.56
N LEU A 33 1.42 -12.42 -7.42
CA LEU A 33 1.00 -11.95 -6.10
C LEU A 33 1.75 -10.68 -5.67
N ALA A 34 3.07 -10.66 -5.77
CA ALA A 34 3.86 -9.48 -5.43
C ALA A 34 3.56 -8.28 -6.35
N VAL A 35 3.35 -8.54 -7.65
CA VAL A 35 2.98 -7.52 -8.64
C VAL A 35 1.59 -6.94 -8.32
N GLN A 36 0.60 -7.78 -8.01
CA GLN A 36 -0.75 -7.32 -7.65
C GLN A 36 -0.72 -6.47 -6.36
N ALA A 37 -0.04 -6.96 -5.31
CA ALA A 37 0.09 -6.19 -4.07
C ALA A 37 0.82 -4.85 -4.28
N SER A 38 1.79 -4.78 -5.19
CA SER A 38 2.46 -3.54 -5.57
C SER A 38 1.52 -2.55 -6.27
N GLN A 39 0.64 -3.02 -7.16
CA GLN A 39 -0.34 -2.17 -7.86
C GLN A 39 -1.42 -1.64 -6.91
N GLU A 40 -1.84 -2.45 -5.94
CA GLU A 40 -2.76 -2.02 -4.88
C GLU A 40 -2.12 -0.98 -3.97
N LEU A 41 -0.85 -1.17 -3.60
CA LEU A 41 -0.08 -0.18 -2.83
C LEU A 41 0.02 1.16 -3.58
N ASP A 42 0.35 1.12 -4.87
CA ASP A 42 0.42 2.31 -5.72
C ASP A 42 -0.92 3.05 -5.79
N SER A 43 -2.02 2.31 -5.89
CA SER A 43 -3.38 2.88 -5.87
C SER A 43 -3.69 3.61 -4.55
N LEU A 44 -3.29 3.03 -3.42
CA LEU A 44 -3.45 3.65 -2.09
C LEU A 44 -2.59 4.92 -1.94
N LEU A 45 -1.33 4.87 -2.40
CA LEU A 45 -0.42 6.01 -2.36
C LEU A 45 -0.93 7.17 -3.22
N ASN A 46 -1.41 6.87 -4.43
CA ASN A 46 -2.00 7.87 -5.31
C ASN A 46 -3.24 8.51 -4.66
N ALA A 47 -4.15 7.69 -4.11
CA ALA A 47 -5.34 8.20 -3.43
C ALA A 47 -5.00 9.12 -2.23
N ALA A 48 -3.93 8.80 -1.49
CA ALA A 48 -3.45 9.67 -0.42
C ALA A 48 -2.84 10.97 -0.94
N ALA A 49 -2.00 10.92 -1.99
CA ALA A 49 -1.36 12.09 -2.58
C ALA A 49 -2.37 13.08 -3.20
N PHE A 50 -3.53 12.61 -3.66
CA PHE A 50 -4.61 13.48 -4.13
C PHE A 50 -5.41 14.15 -3.00
N ARG A 51 -5.28 13.72 -1.74
CA ARG A 51 -5.92 14.42 -0.59
C ARG A 51 -5.16 15.66 -0.15
N ASP A 52 -3.87 15.75 -0.43
CA ASP A 52 -3.00 16.86 0.00
C ASP A 52 -2.96 18.03 -1.02
N LYS A 53 -3.77 17.96 -2.09
CA LYS A 53 -3.94 19.02 -3.10
C LYS A 53 -5.25 19.77 -2.88
#